data_AF-A0A8D0RIR8-F1
#
_entry.id   AF-A0A8D0RIR8-F1
#
_cell.length_a   1.000
_cell.length_b   1.000
_cell.length_c   1.000
_cell.angle_alpha   90.00
_cell.angle_beta   90.00
_cell.angle_gamma   90.00
#
_symmetry.space_group_name_H-M   'P 1'
#
loop_
_entity.id
_entity.type
_entity.pdbx_description
1 polymer ?
#
loop_
_entity_poly.entity_id
_entity_poly.type
_entity_poly.pdbx_seq_one_letter_code
_entity_poly.pdbx_strand_id
1 'polypeptide(L)'
;QGGQANHPTAAVVTEKQQMLEQHLQDVRKRVQDLEQKMKVVENLQDDFDFNYKTLKSQGDMQDLNGNNQSVTRQKMQQLEQMLTALDQMRRSIVSELAGLLSAMEYVQKTLTDEELADWKRRQQIACIGGPPNICLDRLENWITSLAESQLQTRQQIKKLEELQQKVSYKGDPIVQHRPMLEERIVELFRNLMKSAFVVERQPCMPMHPDRPLVIKTGVQFTTKVRDSGDVAALRGSRKFNILGTNTKVMNMEESNNGSLSAEFKHLTLREQRCGNGGRANCDASLIVTEELHLITFETEVYHQGLKIDLETHSLPVVVISNICQMPNAWASILWYNMLTNNPKNVNFFTKPPIGTWDQVAEVLSWQFSSTTKRGLSIEQLSTLAEKLLGPGVNYSGCQITWAKFCKENMAGKGFSFWVWLDNIIDLVKKYILALWNEGYIMGFISKERERAILSTKPPGTFLLRFSESSKEGGVTFTWVEKDISGKTQIQSVEPYTKQQLNNMSFAEIIMGYKIMDATNILVSPLVYLYPDIPKEEAFGKYCRPESQEHPEADPGSAAPYLKTKFICVTPTTCSNTIDLPMSPRTLDSLMQFGNNGEGAEPSAGGQFESLTFDMELNSECATSPM
;
A
#
# COMPACT_ATOMS: atom_id res chain seq x y z
N GLN A 1 -15.22 -28.90 20.87
CA GLN A 1 -13.79 -29.18 20.62
C GLN A 1 -13.23 -28.01 19.85
N GLY A 2 -12.21 -27.35 20.43
CA GLY A 2 -11.74 -26.04 20.00
C GLY A 2 -11.07 -26.05 18.63
N GLY A 3 -11.44 -25.08 17.79
CA GLY A 3 -10.77 -24.81 16.52
C GLY A 3 -9.40 -24.20 16.78
N GLN A 4 -8.36 -24.87 16.26
CA GLN A 4 -7.02 -24.32 16.18
C GLN A 4 -7.05 -23.05 15.34
N ALA A 5 -6.50 -21.97 15.90
CA ALA A 5 -6.17 -20.77 15.15
C ALA A 5 -5.18 -21.16 14.04
N ASN A 6 -5.51 -20.80 12.79
CA ASN A 6 -4.58 -20.88 11.67
C ASN A 6 -3.32 -20.07 12.01
N HIS A 7 -2.21 -20.74 12.30
CA HIS A 7 -0.89 -20.14 12.27
C HIS A 7 -0.63 -19.59 10.86
N PRO A 8 0.00 -18.40 10.72
CA PRO A 8 0.43 -17.92 9.42
C PRO A 8 1.43 -18.92 8.85
N THR A 9 1.13 -19.46 7.67
CA THR A 9 1.99 -20.39 6.95
C THR A 9 3.35 -19.70 6.75
N ALA A 10 4.40 -20.23 7.37
CA ALA A 10 5.75 -19.70 7.21
C ALA A 10 6.08 -19.66 5.71
N ALA A 11 6.51 -18.50 5.22
CA ALA A 11 6.86 -18.32 3.82
C ALA A 11 7.93 -19.36 3.42
N VAL A 12 7.63 -20.18 2.41
CA VAL A 12 8.55 -21.19 1.89
C VAL A 12 9.83 -20.48 1.43
N VAL A 13 10.97 -20.93 1.96
CA VAL A 13 12.29 -20.39 1.61
C VAL A 13 12.60 -20.74 0.16
N THR A 14 12.89 -19.74 -0.68
CA THR A 14 13.27 -19.98 -2.08
C THR A 14 14.73 -20.45 -2.17
N GLU A 15 15.10 -21.14 -3.25
CA GLU A 15 16.48 -21.59 -3.49
C GLU A 15 17.48 -20.42 -3.46
N LYS A 16 17.11 -19.29 -4.08
CA LYS A 16 17.89 -18.04 -4.03
C LYS A 16 18.14 -17.57 -2.60
N GLN A 17 17.15 -17.65 -1.73
CA GLN A 17 17.29 -17.26 -0.33
C GLN A 17 18.14 -18.24 0.47
N GLN A 18 18.15 -19.53 0.12
CA GLN A 18 19.07 -20.51 0.72
C GLN A 18 20.52 -20.21 0.31
N MET A 19 20.75 -19.89 -0.96
CA MET A 19 22.06 -19.48 -1.46
C MET A 19 22.57 -18.21 -0.78
N LEU A 20 21.70 -17.21 -0.59
CA LEU A 20 22.05 -15.99 0.12
C LEU A 20 22.45 -16.25 1.57
N GLU A 21 21.67 -17.08 2.28
CA GLU A 21 21.98 -17.50 3.65
C GLU A 21 23.34 -18.21 3.72
N GLN A 22 23.60 -19.15 2.79
CA GLN A 22 24.88 -19.85 2.74
C GLN A 22 26.06 -18.90 2.50
N HIS A 23 25.94 -17.95 1.57
CA HIS A 23 27.00 -16.99 1.32
C HIS A 23 27.25 -16.06 2.52
N LEU A 24 26.21 -15.70 3.27
CA LEU A 24 26.36 -14.93 4.52
C LEU A 24 27.08 -15.73 5.60
N GLN A 25 26.81 -17.03 5.71
CA GLN A 25 27.53 -17.93 6.61
C GLN A 25 29.00 -18.08 6.19
N ASP A 26 29.28 -18.18 4.90
CA ASP A 26 30.65 -18.24 4.37
C ASP A 26 31.43 -16.95 4.67
N VAL A 27 30.78 -15.78 4.51
CA VAL A 27 31.35 -14.47 4.90
C VAL A 27 31.69 -14.47 6.39
N ARG A 28 30.74 -14.86 7.24
CA ARG A 28 30.95 -14.92 8.70
C ARG A 28 32.11 -15.84 9.06
N LYS A 29 32.21 -17.01 8.42
CA LYS A 29 33.30 -17.96 8.66
C LYS A 29 34.66 -17.39 8.27
N ARG A 30 34.76 -16.71 7.12
CA ARG A 30 36.00 -16.07 6.67
C ARG A 30 36.45 -14.94 7.60
N VAL A 31 35.51 -14.15 8.14
CA VAL A 31 35.82 -13.13 9.15
C VAL A 31 36.42 -13.76 10.42
N GLN A 32 35.87 -14.88 10.89
CA GLN A 32 36.40 -15.62 12.04
C GLN A 32 37.80 -16.21 11.77
N ASP A 33 38.03 -16.75 10.58
CA ASP A 33 39.33 -17.29 10.20
C ASP A 33 40.41 -16.20 10.12
N LEU A 34 40.04 -15.03 9.58
CA LEU A 34 40.90 -13.84 9.57
C LEU A 34 41.17 -13.33 10.99
N GLU A 35 40.18 -13.34 11.87
CA GLU A 35 40.38 -12.97 13.28
C GLU A 35 41.43 -13.86 13.96
N GLN A 36 41.39 -15.17 13.69
CA GLN A 36 42.38 -16.10 14.22
C GLN A 36 43.78 -15.82 13.64
N LYS A 37 43.87 -15.53 12.34
CA LYS A 37 45.14 -15.13 11.71
C LYS A 37 45.67 -13.81 12.26
N MET A 38 44.79 -12.84 12.54
CA MET A 38 45.18 -11.56 13.16
C MET A 38 45.84 -11.77 14.54
N LYS A 39 45.28 -12.65 15.37
CA LYS A 39 45.89 -13.00 16.67
C LYS A 39 47.26 -13.65 16.52
N VAL A 40 47.40 -14.57 15.56
CA VAL A 40 48.68 -15.27 15.35
C VAL A 40 49.76 -14.30 14.83
N VAL A 41 49.43 -13.35 13.94
CA VAL A 41 50.41 -12.38 13.43
C VAL A 41 50.78 -11.35 14.48
N GLU A 42 49.84 -10.94 15.35
CA GLU A 42 50.11 -10.06 16.47
C GLU A 42 51.08 -10.70 17.47
N ASN A 43 50.80 -11.94 17.90
CA ASN A 43 51.70 -12.66 18.82
C ASN A 43 53.11 -12.85 18.22
N LEU A 44 53.20 -13.25 16.95
CA LEU A 44 54.49 -13.40 16.27
C LEU A 44 55.26 -12.08 16.17
N GLN A 45 54.54 -10.96 16.01
CA GLN A 45 55.14 -9.64 15.95
C GLN A 45 55.62 -9.17 17.31
N ASP A 46 54.87 -9.43 18.38
CA ASP A 46 55.28 -9.12 19.74
C ASP A 46 56.51 -9.95 20.16
N ASP A 47 56.55 -11.24 19.79
CA ASP A 47 57.74 -12.10 19.97
C ASP A 47 58.94 -11.57 19.19
N PHE A 48 58.73 -11.12 17.94
CA PHE A 48 59.77 -10.51 17.12
C PHE A 48 60.32 -9.23 17.77
N ASP A 49 59.43 -8.34 18.21
CA ASP A 49 59.81 -7.07 18.83
C ASP A 49 60.57 -7.29 20.15
N PHE A 50 60.13 -8.25 20.97
CA PHE A 50 60.83 -8.65 22.19
C PHE A 50 62.24 -9.18 21.89
N ASN A 51 62.36 -10.10 20.92
CA ASN A 51 63.65 -10.68 20.52
C ASN A 51 64.58 -9.62 19.93
N TYR A 52 64.05 -8.70 19.13
CA TYR A 52 64.80 -7.61 18.52
C TYR A 52 65.38 -6.66 19.59
N LYS A 53 64.54 -6.22 20.53
CA LYS A 53 64.97 -5.39 21.67
C LYS A 53 66.00 -6.10 22.54
N THR A 54 65.82 -7.39 22.80
CA THR A 54 66.78 -8.20 23.58
C THR A 54 68.13 -8.28 22.87
N LEU A 55 68.14 -8.52 21.56
CA LEU A 55 69.38 -8.61 20.79
C LEU A 55 70.09 -7.25 20.72
N LYS A 56 69.35 -6.15 20.53
CA LYS A 56 69.90 -4.80 20.52
C LYS A 56 70.57 -4.42 21.85
N SER A 57 69.88 -4.65 22.96
CA SER A 57 70.42 -4.40 24.31
C SER A 57 71.65 -5.26 24.64
N GLN A 58 71.76 -6.45 24.06
CA GLN A 58 72.94 -7.32 24.20
C GLN A 58 74.10 -6.87 23.30
N GLY A 59 73.82 -6.33 22.11
CA GLY A 59 74.81 -5.76 21.20
C GLY A 59 75.48 -4.51 21.78
N ASP A 60 74.71 -3.63 22.43
CA ASP A 60 75.24 -2.42 23.08
C ASP A 60 76.13 -2.72 24.32
N MET A 61 76.07 -3.94 24.88
CA MET A 61 76.93 -4.41 25.97
C MET A 61 78.12 -5.30 25.52
N GLN A 62 78.19 -5.69 24.24
CA GLN A 62 79.16 -6.69 23.75
C GLN A 62 80.51 -6.11 23.29
N ASP A 63 80.73 -4.79 23.35
CA ASP A 63 82.03 -4.16 23.07
C ASP A 63 83.16 -4.57 24.05
N LEU A 64 82.88 -5.44 25.04
CA LEU A 64 83.82 -5.83 26.11
C LEU A 64 84.13 -7.33 26.24
N ASN A 65 83.50 -8.26 25.49
CA ASN A 65 83.85 -9.69 25.62
C ASN A 65 83.50 -10.57 24.38
N GLY A 66 84.52 -11.04 23.65
CA GLY A 66 84.42 -11.64 22.31
C GLY A 66 83.93 -13.10 22.17
N ASN A 67 83.44 -13.75 23.24
CA ASN A 67 83.18 -15.20 23.23
C ASN A 67 81.76 -15.65 22.80
N ASN A 68 80.84 -14.74 22.45
CA ASN A 68 79.41 -15.06 22.16
C ASN A 68 78.96 -14.84 20.70
N GLN A 69 79.87 -14.75 19.73
CA GLN A 69 79.52 -14.41 18.34
C GLN A 69 78.63 -15.46 17.63
N SER A 70 78.81 -16.76 17.90
CA SER A 70 78.01 -17.82 17.27
C SER A 70 76.54 -17.79 17.70
N VAL A 71 76.29 -17.61 18.99
CA VAL A 71 74.93 -17.50 19.58
C VAL A 71 74.23 -16.23 19.07
N THR A 72 74.96 -15.12 18.94
CA THR A 72 74.44 -13.85 18.44
C THR A 72 74.05 -13.96 16.96
N ARG A 73 74.86 -14.64 16.12
CA ARG A 73 74.50 -14.94 14.72
C ARG A 73 73.25 -15.81 14.61
N GLN A 74 73.11 -16.84 15.46
CA GLN A 74 71.94 -17.71 15.44
C GLN A 74 70.66 -16.95 15.81
N LYS A 75 70.71 -16.05 16.79
CA LYS A 75 69.58 -15.16 17.14
C LYS A 75 69.23 -14.19 16.01
N MET A 76 70.23 -13.64 15.32
CA MET A 76 70.01 -12.77 14.16
C MET A 76 69.29 -13.52 13.03
N GLN A 77 69.72 -14.75 12.74
CA GLN A 77 69.05 -15.61 11.75
C GLN A 77 67.61 -15.93 12.14
N GLN A 78 67.34 -16.19 13.44
CA GLN A 78 65.99 -16.40 13.94
C GLN A 78 65.11 -15.16 13.74
N LEU A 79 65.62 -13.95 14.00
CA LEU A 79 64.92 -12.69 13.77
C LEU A 79 64.58 -12.47 12.29
N GLU A 80 65.51 -12.77 11.37
CA GLU A 80 65.26 -12.71 9.93
C GLU A 80 64.17 -13.69 9.48
N GLN A 81 64.17 -14.91 10.04
CA GLN A 81 63.12 -15.91 9.78
C GLN A 81 61.76 -15.44 10.31
N MET A 82 61.70 -14.88 11.52
CA MET A 82 60.47 -14.32 12.09
C MET A 82 59.94 -13.17 11.23
N LEU A 83 60.80 -12.27 10.77
CA LEU A 83 60.40 -11.17 9.89
C LEU A 83 59.86 -11.67 8.54
N THR A 84 60.48 -12.70 7.97
CA THR A 84 60.02 -13.34 6.73
C THR A 84 58.65 -14.00 6.93
N ALA A 85 58.45 -14.69 8.06
CA ALA A 85 57.16 -15.28 8.41
C ALA A 85 56.07 -14.21 8.62
N LEU A 86 56.42 -13.07 9.25
CA LEU A 86 55.53 -11.93 9.39
C LEU A 86 55.11 -11.36 8.02
N ASP A 87 56.04 -11.15 7.09
CA ASP A 87 55.72 -10.69 5.73
C ASP A 87 54.78 -11.65 5.01
N GLN A 88 55.08 -12.94 5.01
CA GLN A 88 54.23 -13.95 4.37
C GLN A 88 52.81 -13.96 4.97
N MET A 89 52.71 -13.83 6.29
CA MET A 89 51.43 -13.83 6.97
C MET A 89 50.64 -12.56 6.70
N ARG A 90 51.29 -11.38 6.70
CA ARG A 90 50.67 -10.12 6.31
C ARG A 90 50.17 -10.14 4.86
N ARG A 91 50.94 -10.70 3.91
CA ARG A 91 50.51 -10.88 2.51
C ARG A 91 49.28 -11.77 2.42
N SER A 92 49.26 -12.88 3.15
CA SER A 92 48.11 -13.79 3.20
C SER A 92 46.85 -13.07 3.72
N ILE A 93 46.96 -12.37 4.85
CA ILE A 93 45.85 -11.65 5.47
C ILE A 93 45.31 -10.57 4.54
N VAL A 94 46.19 -9.74 3.95
CA VAL A 94 45.79 -8.67 3.02
C VAL A 94 45.07 -9.22 1.79
N SER A 95 45.57 -10.33 1.22
CA SER A 95 44.94 -10.99 0.07
C SER A 95 43.57 -11.56 0.42
N GLU A 96 43.45 -12.22 1.57
CA GLU A 96 42.19 -12.80 2.05
C GLU A 96 41.15 -11.72 2.40
N LEU A 97 41.58 -10.60 3.00
CA LEU A 97 40.72 -9.42 3.20
C LEU A 97 40.21 -8.88 1.87
N ALA A 98 41.06 -8.73 0.86
CA ALA A 98 40.65 -8.25 -0.45
C ALA A 98 39.61 -9.19 -1.10
N GLY A 99 39.81 -10.51 -0.99
CA GLY A 99 38.85 -11.52 -1.46
C GLY A 99 37.54 -11.54 -0.68
N LEU A 100 37.59 -11.34 0.64
CA LEU A 100 36.42 -11.21 1.50
C LEU A 100 35.59 -9.99 1.14
N LEU A 101 36.21 -8.82 0.93
CA LEU A 101 35.52 -7.60 0.52
C LEU A 101 34.78 -7.77 -0.81
N SER A 102 35.39 -8.47 -1.77
CA SER A 102 34.73 -8.78 -3.05
C SER A 102 33.53 -9.73 -2.88
N ALA A 103 33.63 -10.70 -1.97
CA ALA A 103 32.50 -11.57 -1.63
C ALA A 103 31.38 -10.78 -0.92
N MET A 104 31.72 -9.91 0.02
CA MET A 104 30.75 -9.04 0.70
C MET A 104 30.03 -8.12 -0.28
N GLU A 105 30.74 -7.53 -1.26
CA GLU A 105 30.14 -6.69 -2.29
C GLU A 105 29.11 -7.45 -3.13
N TYR A 106 29.44 -8.68 -3.54
CA TYR A 106 28.53 -9.55 -4.28
C TYR A 106 27.27 -9.88 -3.47
N VAL A 107 27.45 -10.34 -2.23
CA VAL A 107 26.34 -10.70 -1.33
C VAL A 107 25.47 -9.48 -1.01
N GLN A 108 26.07 -8.32 -0.79
CA GLN A 108 25.36 -7.08 -0.51
C GLN A 108 24.48 -6.64 -1.69
N LYS A 109 24.97 -6.78 -2.93
CA LYS A 109 24.17 -6.48 -4.14
C LYS A 109 22.95 -7.40 -4.22
N THR A 110 23.11 -8.72 -4.07
CA THR A 110 21.97 -9.65 -4.06
C THR A 110 20.98 -9.34 -2.94
N LEU A 111 21.46 -8.95 -1.76
CA LEU A 111 20.62 -8.62 -0.62
C LEU A 111 19.83 -7.32 -0.84
N THR A 112 20.48 -6.27 -1.33
CA THR A 112 19.91 -4.91 -1.43
C THR A 112 19.15 -4.66 -2.73
N ASP A 113 19.72 -5.05 -3.87
CA ASP A 113 19.16 -4.77 -5.20
C ASP A 113 18.10 -5.80 -5.61
N GLU A 114 18.09 -6.97 -4.96
CA GLU A 114 17.16 -8.05 -5.31
C GLU A 114 16.20 -8.38 -4.16
N GLU A 115 16.64 -9.01 -3.05
CA GLU A 115 15.71 -9.46 -2.00
C GLU A 115 14.96 -8.30 -1.32
N LEU A 116 15.67 -7.20 -1.02
CA LEU A 116 15.06 -6.00 -0.45
C LEU A 116 14.18 -5.28 -1.49
N ALA A 117 14.57 -5.24 -2.77
CA ALA A 117 13.76 -4.67 -3.83
C ALA A 117 12.46 -5.46 -4.05
N ASP A 118 12.53 -6.79 -4.01
CA ASP A 118 11.38 -7.70 -4.09
C ASP A 118 10.46 -7.53 -2.87
N TRP A 119 11.02 -7.31 -1.67
CA TRP A 119 10.22 -6.93 -0.51
C TRP A 119 9.52 -5.58 -0.69
N LYS A 120 10.21 -4.55 -1.19
CA LYS A 120 9.59 -3.24 -1.50
C LYS A 120 8.45 -3.39 -2.51
N ARG A 121 8.63 -4.25 -3.53
CA ARG A 121 7.58 -4.55 -4.51
C ARG A 121 6.39 -5.26 -3.88
N ARG A 122 6.63 -6.27 -3.02
CA ARG A 122 5.56 -6.95 -2.27
C ARG A 122 4.83 -6.00 -1.33
N GLN A 123 5.53 -5.05 -0.72
CA GLN A 123 4.92 -4.01 0.11
C GLN A 123 3.97 -3.10 -0.71
N GLN A 124 4.36 -2.68 -1.92
CA GLN A 124 3.46 -1.94 -2.83
C GLN A 124 2.18 -2.73 -3.13
N ILE A 125 2.32 -4.02 -3.46
CA ILE A 125 1.19 -4.91 -3.77
C ILE A 125 0.29 -5.10 -2.54
N ALA A 126 0.87 -5.32 -1.36
CA ALA A 126 0.12 -5.45 -0.11
C ALA A 126 -0.64 -4.16 0.24
N CYS A 127 -0.06 -2.98 -0.04
CA CYS A 127 -0.74 -1.70 0.18
C CYS A 127 -2.06 -1.60 -0.59
N ILE A 128 -2.14 -2.18 -1.79
CA ILE A 128 -3.36 -2.17 -2.63
C ILE A 128 -4.24 -3.40 -2.44
N GLY A 129 -4.02 -4.19 -1.38
CA GLY A 129 -4.87 -5.32 -1.01
C GLY A 129 -4.40 -6.68 -1.51
N GLY A 130 -3.22 -6.76 -2.13
CA GLY A 130 -2.62 -8.02 -2.56
C GLY A 130 -2.05 -8.85 -1.39
N PRO A 131 -1.37 -9.98 -1.68
CA PRO A 131 -0.91 -10.92 -0.67
C PRO A 131 0.02 -10.28 0.39
N PRO A 132 -0.24 -10.45 1.70
CA PRO A 132 0.37 -9.65 2.77
C PRO A 132 1.76 -10.13 3.22
N ASN A 133 2.51 -10.87 2.40
CA ASN A 133 3.81 -11.41 2.82
C ASN A 133 4.91 -10.32 2.79
N ILE A 134 4.93 -9.49 3.83
CA ILE A 134 5.81 -8.32 3.99
C ILE A 134 6.65 -8.34 5.29
N CYS A 135 6.82 -9.52 5.91
CA CYS A 135 7.66 -9.66 7.09
C CYS A 135 9.14 -9.31 6.79
N LEU A 136 9.75 -8.48 7.64
CA LEU A 136 11.12 -8.01 7.50
C LEU A 136 12.16 -8.85 8.25
N ASP A 137 11.75 -9.77 9.13
CA ASP A 137 12.67 -10.43 10.08
C ASP A 137 13.84 -11.15 9.40
N ARG A 138 13.60 -11.80 8.25
CA ARG A 138 14.68 -12.46 7.49
C ARG A 138 15.67 -11.47 6.90
N LEU A 139 15.17 -10.37 6.33
CA LEU A 139 16.01 -9.30 5.78
C LEU A 139 16.81 -8.63 6.90
N GLU A 140 16.20 -8.39 8.06
CA GLU A 140 16.87 -7.84 9.23
C GLU A 140 18.02 -8.74 9.70
N ASN A 141 17.78 -10.04 9.82
CA ASN A 141 18.83 -11.00 10.22
C ASN A 141 20.00 -11.01 9.23
N TRP A 142 19.72 -10.99 7.93
CA TRP A 142 20.75 -10.97 6.89
C TRP A 142 21.55 -9.68 6.87
N ILE A 143 20.87 -8.53 6.93
CA ILE A 143 21.49 -7.20 6.99
C ILE A 143 22.37 -7.10 8.23
N THR A 144 21.86 -7.50 9.40
CA THR A 144 22.58 -7.43 10.68
C THR A 144 23.82 -8.32 10.64
N SER A 145 23.68 -9.58 10.19
CA SER A 145 24.81 -10.50 10.06
C SER A 145 25.92 -9.96 9.16
N LEU A 146 25.55 -9.32 8.04
CA LEU A 146 26.52 -8.72 7.12
C LEU A 146 27.16 -7.47 7.72
N ALA A 147 26.38 -6.61 8.37
CA ALA A 147 26.86 -5.39 9.02
C ALA A 147 27.86 -5.69 10.14
N GLU A 148 27.57 -6.69 11.00
CA GLU A 148 28.49 -7.18 12.03
C GLU A 148 29.80 -7.68 11.42
N SER A 149 29.70 -8.51 10.37
CA SER A 149 30.86 -9.05 9.64
C SER A 149 31.72 -7.92 9.04
N GLN A 150 31.08 -6.87 8.51
CA GLN A 150 31.76 -5.71 7.94
C GLN A 150 32.47 -4.86 8.99
N LEU A 151 31.81 -4.60 10.12
CA LEU A 151 32.42 -3.86 11.24
C LEU A 151 33.60 -4.62 11.85
N GLN A 152 33.49 -5.93 12.02
CA GLN A 152 34.60 -6.76 12.49
C GLN A 152 35.77 -6.74 11.50
N THR A 153 35.50 -6.85 10.19
CA THR A 153 36.53 -6.74 9.14
C THR A 153 37.23 -5.38 9.19
N ARG A 154 36.49 -4.30 9.42
CA ARG A 154 37.07 -2.96 9.59
C ARG A 154 37.97 -2.87 10.83
N GLN A 155 37.60 -3.51 11.94
CA GLN A 155 38.47 -3.57 13.13
C GLN A 155 39.78 -4.33 12.84
N GLN A 156 39.72 -5.42 12.06
CA GLN A 156 40.92 -6.14 11.62
C GLN A 156 41.83 -5.26 10.74
N ILE A 157 41.26 -4.48 9.83
CA ILE A 157 42.01 -3.54 8.97
C ILE A 157 42.67 -2.42 9.80
N LYS A 158 41.96 -1.87 10.79
CA LYS A 158 42.54 -0.90 11.74
C LYS A 158 43.66 -1.53 12.57
N LYS A 159 43.50 -2.79 12.98
CA LYS A 159 44.53 -3.50 13.73
C LYS A 159 45.80 -3.73 12.90
N LEU A 160 45.67 -3.98 11.60
CA LEU A 160 46.83 -4.01 10.68
C LEU A 160 47.55 -2.65 10.65
N GLU A 161 46.83 -1.54 10.70
CA GLU A 161 47.44 -0.19 10.81
C GLU A 161 48.32 -0.06 12.06
N GLU A 162 47.81 -0.48 13.22
CA GLU A 162 48.55 -0.47 14.48
C GLU A 162 49.80 -1.36 14.42
N LEU A 163 49.66 -2.56 13.83
CA LEU A 163 50.79 -3.49 13.65
C LEU A 163 51.85 -2.90 12.72
N GLN A 164 51.44 -2.23 11.65
CA GLN A 164 52.36 -1.57 10.72
C GLN A 164 53.09 -0.39 11.39
N GLN A 165 52.42 0.39 12.25
CA GLN A 165 53.05 1.49 12.98
C GLN A 165 54.18 1.00 13.91
N LYS A 166 54.07 -0.21 14.45
CA LYS A 166 55.10 -0.83 15.30
C LYS A 166 56.26 -1.41 14.47
N VAL A 167 55.95 -2.16 13.41
CA VAL A 167 56.95 -2.85 12.58
C VAL A 167 56.59 -2.68 11.11
N SER A 168 57.48 -2.04 10.33
CA SER A 168 57.32 -1.86 8.89
C SER A 168 58.65 -1.92 8.16
N TYR A 169 58.60 -2.13 6.85
CA TYR A 169 59.77 -2.34 5.99
C TYR A 169 59.45 -1.98 4.54
N LYS A 170 60.49 -1.91 3.70
CA LYS A 170 60.32 -1.68 2.27
C LYS A 170 59.56 -2.85 1.64
N GLY A 171 58.44 -2.56 1.00
CA GLY A 171 57.57 -3.58 0.39
C GLY A 171 56.55 -4.22 1.34
N ASP A 172 56.33 -3.61 2.51
CA ASP A 172 55.31 -4.01 3.48
C ASP A 172 53.90 -3.98 2.84
N PRO A 173 53.21 -5.14 2.75
CA PRO A 173 51.90 -5.23 2.11
C PRO A 173 50.83 -4.39 2.81
N ILE A 174 50.97 -4.11 4.12
CA ILE A 174 49.98 -3.31 4.85
C ILE A 174 50.00 -1.87 4.33
N VAL A 175 51.19 -1.28 4.15
CA VAL A 175 51.34 0.10 3.64
C VAL A 175 50.75 0.23 2.24
N GLN A 176 50.95 -0.79 1.40
CA GLN A 176 50.52 -0.78 -0.01
C GLN A 176 49.01 -0.93 -0.18
N HIS A 177 48.35 -1.74 0.63
CA HIS A 177 46.97 -2.17 0.37
C HIS A 177 45.94 -1.68 1.40
N ARG A 178 46.34 -1.40 2.63
CA ARG A 178 45.40 -1.02 3.71
C ARG A 178 44.52 0.18 3.37
N PRO A 179 45.00 1.29 2.77
CA PRO A 179 44.14 2.42 2.44
C PRO A 179 42.94 2.03 1.56
N MET A 180 43.18 1.18 0.55
CA MET A 180 42.13 0.67 -0.34
C MET A 180 41.18 -0.29 0.39
N LEU A 181 41.69 -1.12 1.30
CA LEU A 181 40.83 -2.01 2.11
C LEU A 181 39.89 -1.21 3.02
N GLU A 182 40.41 -0.17 3.69
CA GLU A 182 39.61 0.71 4.56
C GLU A 182 38.55 1.49 3.77
N GLU A 183 38.91 2.04 2.61
CA GLU A 183 37.96 2.74 1.74
C GLU A 183 36.80 1.81 1.31
N ARG A 184 37.14 0.60 0.83
CA ARG A 184 36.13 -0.38 0.37
C ARG A 184 35.21 -0.83 1.49
N ILE A 185 35.73 -1.16 2.68
CA ILE A 185 34.89 -1.63 3.78
C ILE A 185 33.96 -0.54 4.32
N VAL A 186 34.45 0.71 4.38
CA VAL A 186 33.64 1.86 4.80
C VAL A 186 32.51 2.12 3.79
N GLU A 187 32.79 2.02 2.50
CA GLU A 187 31.77 2.20 1.46
C GLU A 187 30.71 1.09 1.49
N LEU A 188 31.12 -0.17 1.66
CA LEU A 188 30.19 -1.30 1.83
C LEU A 188 29.25 -1.08 3.02
N PHE A 189 29.81 -0.76 4.19
CA PHE A 189 29.02 -0.51 5.41
C PHE A 189 28.09 0.70 5.25
N ARG A 190 28.58 1.81 4.68
CA ARG A 190 27.79 3.01 4.42
C ARG A 190 26.58 2.70 3.54
N ASN A 191 26.78 1.97 2.44
CA ASN A 191 25.70 1.64 1.51
C ASN A 191 24.72 0.61 2.09
N LEU A 192 25.21 -0.32 2.91
CA LEU A 192 24.35 -1.27 3.62
C LEU A 192 23.43 -0.53 4.60
N MET A 193 23.97 0.38 5.42
CA MET A 193 23.19 1.20 6.36
C MET A 193 22.13 2.03 5.64
N LYS A 194 22.49 2.71 4.54
CA LYS A 194 21.52 3.46 3.72
C LYS A 194 20.41 2.59 3.15
N SER A 195 20.72 1.34 2.79
CA SER A 195 19.74 0.40 2.25
C SER A 195 18.84 -0.19 3.33
N ALA A 196 19.37 -0.35 4.56
CA ALA A 196 18.64 -0.87 5.71
C ALA A 196 17.53 0.08 6.19
N PHE A 197 17.68 1.39 5.95
CA PHE A 197 16.68 2.38 6.35
C PHE A 197 15.45 2.37 5.44
N VAL A 198 14.34 1.80 5.95
CA VAL A 198 13.12 1.58 5.16
C VAL A 198 11.86 2.03 5.88
N VAL A 199 10.84 2.38 5.09
CA VAL A 199 9.48 2.60 5.59
C VAL A 199 8.82 1.23 5.78
N GLU A 200 8.79 0.70 7.01
CA GLU A 200 8.16 -0.58 7.35
C GLU A 200 6.64 -0.53 7.17
N ARG A 201 5.99 0.56 7.62
CA ARG A 201 4.55 0.77 7.47
C ARG A 201 4.29 2.12 6.81
N GLN A 202 3.74 2.07 5.60
CA GLN A 202 3.43 3.23 4.79
C GLN A 202 2.40 4.17 5.47
N PRO A 203 2.42 5.48 5.15
CA PRO A 203 1.47 6.45 5.71
C PRO A 203 0.02 6.02 5.54
N CYS A 204 -0.72 5.94 6.65
CA CYS A 204 -2.12 5.51 6.63
C CYS A 204 -2.94 6.20 7.73
N MET A 205 -4.18 6.57 7.42
CA MET A 205 -5.12 7.08 8.41
C MET A 205 -5.74 5.90 9.17
N PRO A 206 -5.70 5.84 10.52
CA PRO A 206 -6.27 4.74 11.29
C PRO A 206 -7.77 4.49 11.04
N MET A 207 -8.51 5.51 10.60
CA MET A 207 -9.93 5.41 10.23
C MET A 207 -10.18 4.73 8.88
N HIS A 208 -9.14 4.57 8.07
CA HIS A 208 -9.19 3.98 6.74
C HIS A 208 -8.03 3.00 6.53
N PRO A 209 -7.97 1.89 7.30
CA PRO A 209 -6.84 0.95 7.24
C PRO A 209 -6.66 0.30 5.86
N ASP A 210 -7.76 0.13 5.12
CA ASP A 210 -7.78 -0.45 3.76
C ASP A 210 -7.42 0.56 2.65
N ARG A 211 -7.00 1.77 3.02
CA ARG A 211 -6.68 2.88 2.10
C ARG A 211 -5.38 3.60 2.52
N PRO A 212 -4.23 2.90 2.61
CA PRO A 212 -2.94 3.53 2.84
C PRO A 212 -2.61 4.51 1.70
N LEU A 213 -1.64 5.40 1.92
CA LEU A 213 -1.16 6.39 0.94
C LEU A 213 -2.19 7.45 0.51
N VAL A 214 -3.37 7.52 1.13
CA VAL A 214 -4.31 8.64 0.97
C VAL A 214 -4.47 9.36 2.29
N ILE A 215 -4.09 10.63 2.34
CA ILE A 215 -4.08 11.42 3.59
C ILE A 215 -5.03 12.62 3.45
N LYS A 216 -5.98 12.74 4.37
CA LYS A 216 -6.85 13.91 4.45
C LYS A 216 -6.22 14.99 5.33
N THR A 217 -6.16 16.23 4.82
CA THR A 217 -5.67 17.37 5.62
C THR A 217 -6.45 17.53 6.92
N GLY A 218 -5.75 17.80 8.02
CA GLY A 218 -6.34 17.92 9.36
C GLY A 218 -6.75 16.59 10.02
N VAL A 219 -6.63 15.45 9.35
CA VAL A 219 -6.85 14.11 9.94
C VAL A 219 -5.50 13.50 10.31
N GLN A 220 -5.48 12.80 11.44
CA GLN A 220 -4.28 12.12 11.92
C GLN A 220 -3.96 10.88 11.09
N PHE A 221 -2.68 10.67 10.81
CA PHE A 221 -2.16 9.46 10.18
C PHE A 221 -0.96 8.93 10.96
N THR A 222 -0.60 7.68 10.66
CA THR A 222 0.56 7.01 11.24
C THR A 222 1.47 6.48 10.14
N THR A 223 2.76 6.38 10.44
CA THR A 223 3.78 5.80 9.56
C THR A 223 4.88 5.23 10.46
N LYS A 224 5.56 4.18 10.01
CA LYS A 224 6.63 3.53 10.79
C LYS A 224 7.85 3.33 9.90
N VAL A 225 8.99 3.81 10.36
CA VAL A 225 10.29 3.52 9.76
C VAL A 225 11.03 2.52 10.64
N ARG A 226 11.84 1.68 9.99
CA ARG A 226 12.71 0.71 10.63
C ARG A 226 14.11 0.96 10.10
N ASP A 227 15.06 0.99 11.02
CA ASP A 227 16.47 1.24 10.73
C ASP A 227 17.31 0.44 11.71
N SER A 228 18.63 0.61 11.62
CA SER A 228 19.59 0.38 12.69
C SER A 228 20.16 1.68 13.29
N GLY A 229 19.54 2.86 13.11
CA GLY A 229 19.90 4.16 13.73
C GLY A 229 18.73 5.17 13.90
N ASP A 230 18.98 6.33 14.54
CA ASP A 230 17.95 7.34 14.95
C ASP A 230 17.34 8.15 13.78
N VAL A 231 16.36 9.09 13.93
CA VAL A 231 15.65 9.79 12.80
C VAL A 231 15.33 11.31 12.97
N ALA A 232 15.49 12.16 11.93
CA ALA A 232 14.80 13.46 11.67
C ALA A 232 14.72 14.01 10.18
N ALA A 233 13.50 14.41 9.73
CA ALA A 233 13.04 15.51 8.80
C ALA A 233 13.05 15.43 7.22
N LEU A 234 12.44 16.44 6.52
CA LEU A 234 11.54 16.28 5.33
C LEU A 234 11.25 17.53 4.42
N ARG A 235 11.11 17.43 3.07
CA ARG A 235 10.60 18.50 2.13
C ARG A 235 9.94 18.05 0.79
N GLY A 236 8.90 18.76 0.26
CA GLY A 236 8.41 18.65 -1.15
C GLY A 236 7.10 19.40 -1.54
N SER A 237 6.86 19.62 -2.86
CA SER A 237 5.85 20.47 -3.61
C SER A 237 4.37 20.45 -3.18
N ARG A 238 3.54 21.46 -3.60
CA ARG A 238 2.40 22.04 -2.82
C ARG A 238 2.65 21.79 -1.36
N LYS A 239 3.41 22.69 -0.76
CA LYS A 239 4.04 22.39 0.51
C LYS A 239 2.94 22.10 1.53
N PHE A 240 2.83 20.83 1.90
CA PHE A 240 2.07 20.45 3.06
C PHE A 240 3.05 20.43 4.21
N ASN A 241 2.75 21.19 5.24
CA ASN A 241 3.50 21.13 6.47
C ASN A 241 2.92 19.99 7.31
N ILE A 242 3.80 19.12 7.80
CA ILE A 242 3.44 18.16 8.82
C ILE A 242 3.30 18.92 10.14
N LEU A 243 2.16 18.76 10.79
CA LEU A 243 1.90 19.23 12.14
C LEU A 243 1.82 18.01 13.07
N GLY A 244 2.23 18.20 14.32
CA GLY A 244 2.41 17.12 15.30
C GLY A 244 3.89 16.95 15.65
N THR A 245 4.25 15.80 16.21
CA THR A 245 5.65 15.49 16.57
C THR A 245 6.44 15.14 15.32
N ASN A 246 7.23 16.10 14.82
CA ASN A 246 8.02 15.99 13.58
C ASN A 246 9.33 15.20 13.75
N THR A 247 9.74 14.91 14.98
CA THR A 247 10.93 14.11 15.32
C THR A 247 10.53 12.96 16.24
N LYS A 248 11.13 11.79 16.07
CA LYS A 248 10.87 10.63 16.91
C LYS A 248 12.17 9.86 17.10
N VAL A 249 12.53 9.64 18.37
CA VAL A 249 13.68 8.80 18.74
C VAL A 249 13.36 7.36 18.35
N MET A 250 14.31 6.72 17.67
CA MET A 250 14.24 5.33 17.30
C MET A 250 14.61 4.45 18.50
N ASN A 251 13.79 3.44 18.77
CA ASN A 251 14.02 2.53 19.90
C ASN A 251 13.63 1.10 19.55
N MET A 252 14.02 0.17 20.42
CA MET A 252 13.70 -1.26 20.30
C MET A 252 12.40 -1.64 21.05
N GLU A 253 11.83 -0.72 21.84
CA GLU A 253 10.68 -0.99 22.71
C GLU A 253 9.36 -1.07 21.95
N GLU A 254 9.23 -0.34 20.84
CA GLU A 254 8.00 -0.27 20.04
C GLU A 254 7.83 -1.46 19.07
N SER A 255 8.82 -2.35 18.96
CA SER A 255 8.79 -3.52 18.08
C SER A 255 8.83 -4.83 18.85
N ASN A 256 7.90 -5.75 18.54
CA ASN A 256 7.77 -7.05 19.21
C ASN A 256 9.03 -7.93 19.15
N ASN A 257 9.93 -7.68 18.20
CA ASN A 257 11.13 -8.47 17.94
C ASN A 257 12.41 -7.80 18.46
N GLY A 258 12.31 -6.69 19.21
CA GLY A 258 13.48 -5.92 19.67
C GLY A 258 14.17 -5.14 18.55
N SER A 259 13.52 -5.00 17.40
CA SER A 259 14.06 -4.31 16.23
C SER A 259 14.00 -2.79 16.40
N LEU A 260 15.04 -2.10 15.93
CA LEU A 260 15.13 -0.66 16.06
C LEU A 260 14.15 0.02 15.08
N SER A 261 13.19 0.76 15.62
CA SER A 261 12.12 1.37 14.84
C SER A 261 11.59 2.66 15.44
N ALA A 262 10.99 3.51 14.60
CA ALA A 262 10.35 4.75 15.03
C ALA A 262 8.93 4.81 14.46
N GLU A 263 7.94 4.72 15.33
CA GLU A 263 6.54 4.89 14.95
C GLU A 263 6.09 6.34 15.17
N PHE A 264 5.73 7.01 14.08
CA PHE A 264 5.13 8.34 14.13
C PHE A 264 3.61 8.20 14.20
N LYS A 265 3.02 8.71 15.28
CA LYS A 265 1.57 8.78 15.51
C LYS A 265 1.13 10.23 15.55
N HIS A 266 -0.16 10.45 15.29
CA HIS A 266 -0.80 11.76 15.37
C HIS A 266 -0.20 12.82 14.42
N LEU A 267 0.46 12.38 13.34
CA LEU A 267 0.90 13.30 12.29
C LEU A 267 -0.32 13.84 11.55
N THR A 268 -0.32 15.11 11.18
CA THR A 268 -1.38 15.74 10.40
C THR A 268 -0.78 16.60 9.30
N LEU A 269 -1.47 16.73 8.16
CA LEU A 269 -1.03 17.61 7.07
C LEU A 269 -1.86 18.88 7.02
N ARG A 270 -1.19 20.03 6.82
CA ARG A 270 -1.81 21.31 6.53
C ARG A 270 -1.19 21.95 5.29
N GLU A 271 -2.05 22.39 4.38
CA GLU A 271 -1.64 23.11 3.17
C GLU A 271 -0.94 24.44 3.53
N GLN A 272 0.24 24.69 2.95
CA GLN A 272 0.93 25.97 3.05
C GLN A 272 0.32 26.97 2.07
N ARG A 273 -0.51 27.87 2.61
CA ARG A 273 -1.18 28.93 1.86
C ARG A 273 -0.41 30.24 1.97
N CYS A 274 0.74 30.37 1.29
CA CYS A 274 1.44 31.65 1.04
C CYS A 274 2.66 31.42 0.12
N GLY A 275 2.72 32.13 -1.01
CA GLY A 275 3.85 32.16 -1.95
C GLY A 275 3.43 32.45 -3.39
N ASN A 276 4.21 33.27 -4.12
CA ASN A 276 4.00 33.68 -5.52
C ASN A 276 4.25 32.54 -6.53
N GLY A 277 3.74 31.33 -6.27
CA GLY A 277 3.74 30.25 -7.24
C GLY A 277 2.64 30.49 -8.27
N GLY A 278 3.02 30.94 -9.46
CA GLY A 278 2.09 31.18 -10.56
C GLY A 278 1.22 29.95 -10.83
N ARG A 279 -0.08 30.07 -10.59
CA ARG A 279 -1.10 29.07 -11.01
C ARG A 279 -1.38 29.12 -12.52
N ALA A 280 -0.47 29.70 -13.31
CA ALA A 280 -0.65 30.00 -14.70
C ALA A 280 0.48 29.33 -15.50
N ASN A 281 0.10 28.56 -16.51
CA ASN A 281 0.88 27.57 -17.30
C ASN A 281 0.92 26.22 -16.58
N CYS A 282 0.26 25.16 -17.04
CA CYS A 282 0.28 24.59 -18.39
C CYS A 282 -0.99 23.73 -18.61
N ASP A 283 -1.24 23.24 -19.82
CA ASP A 283 -2.17 22.13 -20.16
C ASP A 283 -1.90 20.79 -19.39
N ALA A 284 -1.07 20.83 -18.34
CA ALA A 284 -0.60 19.71 -17.52
C ALA A 284 -0.92 19.91 -16.01
N SER A 285 -1.89 20.76 -15.65
CA SER A 285 -2.32 20.86 -14.25
C SER A 285 -3.13 19.61 -13.87
N LEU A 286 -2.45 18.63 -13.25
CA LEU A 286 -3.08 17.45 -12.68
C LEU A 286 -4.20 17.84 -11.71
N ILE A 287 -5.27 17.05 -11.67
CA ILE A 287 -6.32 17.24 -10.66
C ILE A 287 -5.77 16.88 -9.27
N VAL A 288 -6.40 17.39 -8.22
CA VAL A 288 -5.95 17.20 -6.82
C VAL A 288 -5.70 15.73 -6.47
N THR A 289 -6.49 14.80 -7.01
CA THR A 289 -6.37 13.36 -6.72
C THR A 289 -5.33 12.64 -7.58
N GLU A 290 -4.80 13.28 -8.62
CA GLU A 290 -3.70 12.78 -9.47
C GLU A 290 -2.33 13.35 -9.03
N GLU A 291 -2.31 14.35 -8.14
CA GLU A 291 -1.06 14.91 -7.61
C GLU A 291 -0.50 14.01 -6.49
N LEU A 292 0.78 13.66 -6.64
CA LEU A 292 1.49 12.75 -5.76
C LEU A 292 2.56 13.49 -4.95
N HIS A 293 2.69 13.11 -3.69
CA HIS A 293 3.64 13.69 -2.73
C HIS A 293 4.48 12.59 -2.08
N LEU A 294 5.68 12.94 -1.60
CA LEU A 294 6.53 12.01 -0.86
C LEU A 294 6.67 12.45 0.60
N ILE A 295 6.70 11.48 1.51
CA ILE A 295 7.13 11.68 2.89
C ILE A 295 8.53 11.07 3.05
N THR A 296 9.57 11.88 2.78
CA THR A 296 10.88 11.93 3.48
C THR A 296 11.04 11.33 4.88
N PHE A 297 12.13 10.65 5.20
CA PHE A 297 12.63 10.50 6.55
C PHE A 297 14.14 10.59 6.43
N GLU A 298 14.76 11.48 7.19
CA GLU A 298 16.21 11.72 7.16
C GLU A 298 16.80 11.40 8.53
N THR A 299 18.11 11.16 8.63
CA THR A 299 18.84 11.09 9.91
C THR A 299 20.35 11.10 9.74
N GLU A 300 21.07 11.20 10.86
CA GLU A 300 22.51 11.05 10.93
C GLU A 300 22.91 9.99 11.98
N VAL A 301 23.72 9.02 11.58
CA VAL A 301 24.30 8.01 12.46
C VAL A 301 25.79 8.27 12.66
N TYR A 302 26.20 8.37 13.93
CA TYR A 302 27.61 8.44 14.34
C TYR A 302 28.01 7.12 14.99
N HIS A 303 28.72 6.26 14.27
CA HIS A 303 29.10 4.93 14.75
C HIS A 303 30.56 4.61 14.44
N GLN A 304 31.35 4.26 15.48
CA GLN A 304 32.77 3.90 15.38
C GLN A 304 33.63 4.87 14.51
N GLY A 305 33.40 6.17 14.69
CA GLY A 305 34.11 7.23 13.96
C GLY A 305 33.63 7.47 12.52
N LEU A 306 32.51 6.86 12.11
CA LEU A 306 31.85 7.15 10.84
C LEU A 306 30.63 8.04 11.08
N LYS A 307 30.46 9.05 10.24
CA LYS A 307 29.20 9.78 10.06
C LYS A 307 28.50 9.25 8.81
N ILE A 308 27.24 8.85 8.95
CA ILE A 308 26.43 8.34 7.85
C ILE A 308 25.06 9.04 7.88
N ASP A 309 24.76 9.77 6.82
CA ASP A 309 23.43 10.35 6.62
C ASP A 309 22.53 9.29 5.96
N LEU A 310 21.38 9.01 6.58
CA LEU A 310 20.38 8.07 6.07
C LEU A 310 19.15 8.85 5.62
N GLU A 311 18.62 8.46 4.46
CA GLU A 311 17.42 9.07 3.89
C GLU A 311 16.56 7.97 3.25
N THR A 312 15.27 7.96 3.55
CA THR A 312 14.29 7.07 2.92
C THR A 312 12.98 7.83 2.71
N HIS A 313 12.07 7.32 1.88
CA HIS A 313 10.78 7.98 1.64
C HIS A 313 9.63 6.98 1.54
N SER A 314 8.43 7.45 1.87
CA SER A 314 7.20 6.72 1.61
C SER A 314 7.01 6.47 0.11
N LEU A 315 6.13 5.53 -0.22
CA LEU A 315 5.53 5.51 -1.55
C LEU A 315 4.75 6.81 -1.79
N PRO A 316 4.45 7.16 -3.05
CA PRO A 316 3.76 8.42 -3.32
C PRO A 316 2.36 8.43 -2.72
N VAL A 317 2.04 9.54 -2.07
CA VAL A 317 0.84 9.80 -1.30
C VAL A 317 -0.06 10.78 -2.05
N VAL A 318 -1.36 10.54 -2.05
CA VAL A 318 -2.36 11.51 -2.50
C VAL A 318 -2.90 12.27 -1.29
N VAL A 319 -2.88 13.60 -1.34
CA VAL A 319 -3.40 14.46 -0.27
C VAL A 319 -4.78 15.02 -0.65
N ILE A 320 -5.79 14.72 0.16
CA ILE A 320 -7.18 15.14 -0.05
C ILE A 320 -7.63 16.17 1.00
N SER A 321 -8.63 16.96 0.65
CA SER A 321 -9.24 17.94 1.56
C SER A 321 -10.55 17.42 2.18
N ASN A 322 -11.29 16.61 1.42
CA ASN A 322 -12.59 16.05 1.82
C ASN A 322 -12.63 14.54 1.53
N ILE A 323 -13.34 13.79 2.36
CA ILE A 323 -13.47 12.34 2.23
C ILE A 323 -14.20 11.92 0.94
N CYS A 324 -15.03 12.79 0.36
CA CYS A 324 -15.66 12.53 -0.94
C CYS A 324 -14.65 12.34 -2.09
N GLN A 325 -13.40 12.79 -1.92
CA GLN A 325 -12.31 12.61 -2.88
C GLN A 325 -11.61 11.25 -2.75
N MET A 326 -11.84 10.52 -1.64
CA MET A 326 -11.20 9.24 -1.33
C MET A 326 -11.30 8.22 -2.47
N PRO A 327 -12.47 8.01 -3.13
CA PRO A 327 -12.55 7.02 -4.22
C PRO A 327 -11.58 7.31 -5.36
N ASN A 328 -11.49 8.56 -5.82
CA ASN A 328 -10.60 8.95 -6.92
C ASN A 328 -9.12 8.96 -6.49
N ALA A 329 -8.84 9.38 -5.25
CA ALA A 329 -7.49 9.32 -4.69
C ALA A 329 -7.00 7.87 -4.60
N TRP A 330 -7.86 6.97 -4.13
CA TRP A 330 -7.55 5.55 -4.06
C TRP A 330 -7.34 4.94 -5.45
N ALA A 331 -8.15 5.30 -6.45
CA ALA A 331 -7.93 4.89 -7.84
C ALA A 331 -6.52 5.22 -8.33
N SER A 332 -6.00 6.40 -7.95
CA SER A 332 -4.66 6.85 -8.33
C SER A 332 -3.58 6.01 -7.63
N ILE A 333 -3.78 5.68 -6.35
CA ILE A 333 -2.89 4.77 -5.61
C ILE A 333 -2.91 3.35 -6.20
N LEU A 334 -4.09 2.85 -6.59
CA LEU A 334 -4.22 1.56 -7.29
C LEU A 334 -3.44 1.57 -8.60
N TRP A 335 -3.66 2.58 -9.45
CA TRP A 335 -3.03 2.65 -10.77
C TRP A 335 -1.50 2.78 -10.67
N TYR A 336 -1.01 3.57 -9.72
CA TYR A 336 0.42 3.74 -9.47
C TYR A 336 1.07 2.41 -9.07
N ASN A 337 0.60 1.80 -7.98
CA ASN A 337 1.23 0.61 -7.41
C ASN A 337 1.01 -0.65 -8.26
N MET A 338 -0.05 -0.69 -9.07
CA MET A 338 -0.26 -1.78 -10.03
C MET A 338 0.79 -1.75 -11.15
N LEU A 339 1.09 -0.57 -11.71
CA LEU A 339 1.79 -0.45 -12.99
C LEU A 339 3.25 0.00 -12.92
N THR A 340 3.77 0.40 -11.75
CA THR A 340 5.18 0.73 -11.60
C THR A 340 5.78 0.22 -10.29
N ASN A 341 7.07 -0.10 -10.35
CA ASN A 341 7.91 -0.37 -9.18
C ASN A 341 8.77 0.84 -8.79
N ASN A 342 8.71 1.95 -9.54
CA ASN A 342 9.42 3.17 -9.19
C ASN A 342 8.81 3.76 -7.90
N PRO A 343 9.57 3.99 -6.83
CA PRO A 343 9.00 4.45 -5.56
C PRO A 343 8.77 5.97 -5.50
N LYS A 344 9.22 6.75 -6.49
CA LYS A 344 9.31 8.22 -6.38
C LYS A 344 8.85 9.01 -7.61
N ASN A 345 8.16 8.37 -8.56
CA ASN A 345 7.69 9.06 -9.77
C ASN A 345 6.43 9.91 -9.48
N VAL A 346 6.60 11.07 -8.85
CA VAL A 346 5.47 11.96 -8.53
C VAL A 346 4.75 12.52 -9.76
N ASN A 347 5.39 12.50 -10.93
CA ASN A 347 4.84 12.99 -12.20
C ASN A 347 4.10 11.89 -13.00
N PHE A 348 3.83 10.74 -12.39
CA PHE A 348 3.26 9.56 -13.03
C PHE A 348 1.99 9.85 -13.85
N PHE A 349 1.08 10.68 -13.33
CA PHE A 349 -0.19 11.00 -14.00
C PHE A 349 -0.08 12.04 -15.11
N THR A 350 1.11 12.59 -15.38
CA THR A 350 1.34 13.44 -16.57
C THR A 350 1.16 12.64 -17.85
N LYS A 351 1.60 11.38 -17.84
CA LYS A 351 1.41 10.41 -18.93
C LYS A 351 1.25 9.01 -18.32
N PRO A 352 0.04 8.69 -17.79
CA PRO A 352 -0.17 7.44 -17.08
C PRO A 352 0.01 6.25 -18.03
N PRO A 353 0.72 5.19 -17.60
CA PRO A 353 0.85 3.98 -18.40
C PRO A 353 -0.51 3.27 -18.56
N ILE A 354 -0.57 2.41 -19.57
CA ILE A 354 -1.72 1.57 -19.90
C ILE A 354 -1.54 0.24 -19.17
N GLY A 355 -2.57 -0.22 -18.45
CA GLY A 355 -2.58 -1.52 -17.79
C GLY A 355 -3.22 -2.60 -18.66
N THR A 356 -2.98 -3.86 -18.33
CA THR A 356 -3.74 -4.98 -18.93
C THR A 356 -4.93 -5.36 -18.06
N TRP A 357 -5.97 -5.94 -18.67
CA TRP A 357 -7.12 -6.46 -17.94
C TRP A 357 -6.71 -7.51 -16.89
N ASP A 358 -5.70 -8.35 -17.16
CA ASP A 358 -5.24 -9.35 -16.18
C ASP A 358 -4.81 -8.69 -14.86
N GLN A 359 -4.00 -7.63 -14.94
CA GLN A 359 -3.54 -6.85 -13.79
C GLN A 359 -4.71 -6.12 -13.11
N VAL A 360 -5.58 -5.49 -13.90
CA VAL A 360 -6.73 -4.75 -13.37
C VAL A 360 -7.70 -5.69 -12.65
N ALA A 361 -8.05 -6.82 -13.27
CA ALA A 361 -8.97 -7.81 -12.72
C ALA A 361 -8.48 -8.37 -11.38
N GLU A 362 -7.19 -8.67 -11.29
CA GLU A 362 -6.56 -9.13 -10.05
C GLU A 362 -6.69 -8.07 -8.95
N VAL A 363 -6.32 -6.82 -9.24
CA VAL A 363 -6.44 -5.70 -8.29
C VAL A 363 -7.88 -5.46 -7.88
N LEU A 364 -8.84 -5.52 -8.81
CA LEU A 364 -10.27 -5.40 -8.52
C LEU A 364 -10.74 -6.48 -7.55
N SER A 365 -10.32 -7.73 -7.75
CA SER A 365 -10.63 -8.83 -6.84
C SER A 365 -10.06 -8.58 -5.43
N TRP A 366 -8.84 -8.05 -5.34
CA TRP A 366 -8.22 -7.66 -4.06
C TRP A 366 -9.01 -6.59 -3.30
N GLN A 367 -9.66 -5.65 -4.00
CA GLN A 367 -10.47 -4.62 -3.33
C GLN A 367 -11.66 -5.22 -2.58
N PHE A 368 -12.27 -6.27 -3.13
CA PHE A 368 -13.34 -7.01 -2.47
C PHE A 368 -12.80 -7.89 -1.34
N SER A 369 -11.70 -8.63 -1.55
CA SER A 369 -11.14 -9.52 -0.52
C SER A 369 -10.45 -8.78 0.64
N SER A 370 -10.07 -7.52 0.46
CA SER A 370 -9.52 -6.69 1.54
C SER A 370 -10.62 -6.20 2.48
N THR A 371 -11.80 -5.92 1.93
CA THR A 371 -12.94 -5.35 2.67
C THR A 371 -13.90 -6.44 3.18
N THR A 372 -13.87 -7.62 2.57
CA THR A 372 -14.80 -8.73 2.80
C THR A 372 -14.04 -10.06 2.91
N LYS A 373 -14.73 -11.19 3.12
CA LYS A 373 -14.06 -12.51 3.24
C LYS A 373 -13.76 -13.17 1.90
N ARG A 374 -14.21 -12.60 0.76
CA ARG A 374 -13.98 -13.18 -0.57
C ARG A 374 -13.81 -12.12 -1.66
N GLY A 375 -13.02 -12.45 -2.67
CA GLY A 375 -12.85 -11.64 -3.88
C GLY A 375 -13.96 -11.87 -4.91
N LEU A 376 -13.68 -11.51 -6.15
CA LEU A 376 -14.58 -11.66 -7.28
C LEU A 376 -14.39 -13.03 -7.97
N SER A 377 -15.49 -13.64 -8.41
CA SER A 377 -15.43 -14.84 -9.25
C SER A 377 -15.06 -14.49 -10.70
N ILE A 378 -14.64 -15.49 -11.48
CA ILE A 378 -14.32 -15.31 -12.91
C ILE A 378 -15.54 -14.78 -13.67
N GLU A 379 -16.75 -15.25 -13.37
CA GLU A 379 -17.98 -14.78 -14.01
C GLU A 379 -18.26 -13.29 -13.72
N GLN A 380 -18.05 -12.87 -12.46
CA GLN A 380 -18.18 -11.47 -12.05
C GLN A 380 -17.14 -10.59 -12.75
N LEU A 381 -15.89 -11.07 -12.82
CA LEU A 381 -14.80 -10.37 -13.50
C LEU A 381 -15.07 -10.25 -15.00
N SER A 382 -15.50 -11.31 -15.69
CA SER A 382 -15.83 -11.27 -17.11
C SER A 382 -16.94 -10.26 -17.42
N THR A 383 -17.94 -10.15 -16.55
CA THR A 383 -19.00 -9.13 -16.70
C THR A 383 -18.45 -7.71 -16.53
N LEU A 384 -17.54 -7.49 -15.58
CA LEU A 384 -16.87 -6.20 -15.40
C LEU A 384 -15.95 -5.87 -16.59
N ALA A 385 -15.30 -6.88 -17.17
CA ALA A 385 -14.48 -6.74 -18.37
C ALA A 385 -15.34 -6.29 -19.54
N GLU A 386 -16.48 -6.95 -19.79
CA GLU A 386 -17.44 -6.59 -20.82
C GLU A 386 -17.96 -5.17 -20.63
N LYS A 387 -18.23 -4.77 -19.38
CA LYS A 387 -18.69 -3.41 -19.06
C LYS A 387 -17.67 -2.33 -19.42
N LEU A 388 -16.38 -2.61 -19.28
CA LEU A 388 -15.32 -1.70 -19.68
C LEU A 388 -15.04 -1.81 -21.18
N LEU A 389 -14.79 -2.99 -21.70
CA LEU A 389 -14.22 -3.23 -23.02
C LEU A 389 -15.26 -3.45 -24.13
N GLY A 390 -16.51 -3.70 -23.77
CA GLY A 390 -17.55 -4.18 -24.67
C GLY A 390 -17.51 -5.71 -24.84
N PRO A 391 -18.37 -6.26 -25.72
CA PRO A 391 -18.51 -7.69 -25.92
C PRO A 391 -17.20 -8.37 -26.37
N GLY A 392 -16.85 -9.48 -25.72
CA GLY A 392 -15.65 -10.26 -26.00
C GLY A 392 -15.65 -11.61 -25.26
N VAL A 393 -14.85 -12.56 -25.74
CA VAL A 393 -14.75 -13.93 -25.17
C VAL A 393 -13.53 -14.09 -24.27
N ASN A 394 -12.40 -13.47 -24.62
CA ASN A 394 -11.18 -13.47 -23.83
C ASN A 394 -10.64 -12.04 -23.74
N TYR A 395 -10.48 -11.56 -22.51
CA TYR A 395 -10.00 -10.21 -22.22
C TYR A 395 -8.52 -10.19 -21.79
N SER A 396 -7.84 -11.33 -21.77
CA SER A 396 -6.43 -11.40 -21.39
C SER A 396 -5.57 -10.56 -22.35
N GLY A 397 -4.65 -9.76 -21.79
CA GLY A 397 -3.84 -8.81 -22.54
C GLY A 397 -4.60 -7.57 -23.08
N CYS A 398 -5.93 -7.48 -22.93
CA CYS A 398 -6.66 -6.29 -23.35
C CYS A 398 -6.22 -5.06 -22.55
N GLN A 399 -6.03 -3.95 -23.25
CA GLN A 399 -5.51 -2.72 -22.67
C GLN A 399 -6.61 -1.88 -22.01
N ILE A 400 -6.33 -1.39 -20.80
CA ILE A 400 -7.17 -0.46 -20.05
C ILE A 400 -6.36 0.81 -19.79
N THR A 401 -6.88 1.96 -20.25
CA THR A 401 -6.27 3.26 -19.99
C THR A 401 -6.74 3.82 -18.64
N TRP A 402 -5.92 4.69 -18.04
CA TRP A 402 -6.32 5.45 -16.84
C TRP A 402 -7.65 6.20 -17.03
N ALA A 403 -7.83 6.75 -18.24
CA ALA A 403 -9.03 7.49 -18.60
C ALA A 403 -10.28 6.62 -18.47
N LYS A 404 -10.26 5.43 -19.09
CA LYS A 404 -11.36 4.48 -19.07
C LYS A 404 -11.64 3.90 -17.69
N PHE A 405 -10.62 3.77 -16.86
CA PHE A 405 -10.74 3.22 -15.51
C PHE A 405 -11.36 4.22 -14.52
N CYS A 406 -10.89 5.47 -14.49
CA CYS A 406 -11.29 6.43 -13.45
C CYS A 406 -11.47 7.88 -13.90
N LYS A 407 -10.80 8.36 -14.96
CA LYS A 407 -10.82 9.79 -15.34
C LYS A 407 -12.10 10.19 -16.08
N GLU A 408 -12.57 9.32 -16.97
CA GLU A 408 -13.74 9.56 -17.82
C GLU A 408 -14.96 8.80 -17.29
N ASN A 409 -16.14 9.31 -17.66
CA ASN A 409 -17.38 8.63 -17.34
C ASN A 409 -17.59 7.41 -18.24
N MET A 410 -18.23 6.37 -17.70
CA MET A 410 -18.65 5.23 -18.51
C MET A 410 -19.68 5.63 -19.58
N ALA A 411 -19.71 4.90 -20.69
CA ALA A 411 -20.65 5.17 -21.78
C ALA A 411 -22.10 5.26 -21.28
N GLY A 412 -22.75 6.39 -21.56
CA GLY A 412 -24.15 6.64 -21.16
C GLY A 412 -24.38 6.82 -19.65
N LYS A 413 -23.33 7.04 -18.85
CA LYS A 413 -23.40 7.27 -17.39
C LYS A 413 -22.75 8.60 -17.01
N GLY A 414 -23.17 9.17 -15.89
CA GLY A 414 -22.61 10.41 -15.32
C GLY A 414 -21.49 10.18 -14.28
N PHE A 415 -20.81 9.03 -14.33
CA PHE A 415 -19.79 8.63 -13.37
C PHE A 415 -18.77 7.65 -13.98
N SER A 416 -17.57 7.61 -13.42
CA SER A 416 -16.50 6.70 -13.85
C SER A 416 -16.69 5.27 -13.35
N PHE A 417 -16.00 4.33 -14.00
CA PHE A 417 -16.07 2.90 -13.65
C PHE A 417 -15.64 2.66 -12.21
N TRP A 418 -14.48 3.17 -11.83
CA TRP A 418 -13.95 2.96 -10.49
C TRP A 418 -14.84 3.55 -9.39
N VAL A 419 -15.37 4.78 -9.57
CA VAL A 419 -16.25 5.40 -8.55
C VAL A 419 -17.53 4.60 -8.35
N TRP A 420 -18.11 4.04 -9.42
CA TRP A 420 -19.25 3.13 -9.30
C TRP A 420 -18.90 1.86 -8.51
N LEU A 421 -17.76 1.26 -8.81
CA LEU A 421 -17.34 0.02 -8.17
C LEU A 421 -16.97 0.23 -6.69
N ASP A 422 -16.25 1.31 -6.35
CA ASP A 422 -15.92 1.66 -4.96
C ASP A 422 -17.18 1.94 -4.13
N ASN A 423 -18.20 2.56 -4.71
CA ASN A 423 -19.49 2.74 -4.06
C ASN A 423 -20.24 1.43 -3.81
N ILE A 424 -20.10 0.44 -4.69
CA ILE A 424 -20.59 -0.93 -4.46
C ILE A 424 -19.83 -1.57 -3.30
N ILE A 425 -18.49 -1.46 -3.27
CA ILE A 425 -17.68 -2.00 -2.16
C ILE A 425 -18.09 -1.38 -0.82
N ASP A 426 -18.32 -0.06 -0.78
CA ASP A 426 -18.80 0.63 0.42
C ASP A 426 -20.22 0.15 0.83
N LEU A 427 -21.12 -0.04 -0.14
CA LEU A 427 -22.45 -0.59 0.10
C LEU A 427 -22.37 -2.02 0.66
N VAL A 428 -21.51 -2.87 0.09
CA VAL A 428 -21.26 -4.23 0.57
C VAL A 428 -20.74 -4.21 1.99
N LYS A 429 -19.69 -3.41 2.27
CA LYS A 429 -19.07 -3.29 3.59
C LYS A 429 -20.07 -2.90 4.67
N LYS A 430 -20.94 -1.92 4.39
CA LYS A 430 -21.81 -1.32 5.40
C LYS A 430 -23.13 -2.08 5.62
N TYR A 431 -23.72 -2.65 4.56
CA TYR A 431 -25.12 -3.08 4.62
C TYR A 431 -25.35 -4.58 4.37
N ILE A 432 -24.51 -5.22 3.55
CA ILE A 432 -24.78 -6.59 3.06
C ILE A 432 -23.55 -7.50 3.15
N LEU A 433 -22.61 -7.18 4.06
CA LEU A 433 -21.34 -7.87 4.22
C LEU A 433 -21.51 -9.38 4.45
N ALA A 434 -22.41 -9.77 5.35
CA ALA A 434 -22.66 -11.16 5.66
C ALA A 434 -23.24 -11.93 4.44
N LEU A 435 -24.18 -11.32 3.72
CA LEU A 435 -24.80 -11.91 2.53
C LEU A 435 -23.77 -12.10 1.40
N TRP A 436 -22.85 -11.14 1.24
CA TRP A 436 -21.77 -11.24 0.27
C TRP A 436 -20.78 -12.37 0.59
N ASN A 437 -20.39 -12.48 1.87
CA ASN A 437 -19.40 -13.45 2.33
C ASN A 437 -19.86 -14.91 2.14
N GLU A 438 -21.15 -15.18 2.33
CA GLU A 438 -21.74 -16.51 2.09
C GLU A 438 -21.93 -16.85 0.60
N GLY A 439 -21.68 -15.90 -0.30
CA GLY A 439 -21.85 -16.11 -1.73
C GLY A 439 -23.29 -16.02 -2.23
N TYR A 440 -24.23 -15.50 -1.42
CA TYR A 440 -25.65 -15.37 -1.82
C TYR A 440 -25.89 -14.27 -2.88
N ILE A 441 -24.92 -13.39 -3.09
CA ILE A 441 -25.03 -12.29 -4.04
C ILE A 441 -24.22 -12.61 -5.30
N MET A 442 -24.93 -12.70 -6.44
CA MET A 442 -24.29 -12.84 -7.75
C MET A 442 -23.60 -11.54 -8.15
N GLY A 443 -24.19 -10.39 -7.83
CA GLY A 443 -23.53 -9.08 -7.86
C GLY A 443 -23.39 -8.53 -9.28
N PHE A 444 -22.41 -9.01 -10.03
CA PHE A 444 -22.11 -8.55 -11.38
C PHE A 444 -22.58 -9.59 -12.40
N ILE A 445 -23.64 -9.25 -13.14
CA ILE A 445 -24.22 -10.06 -14.20
C ILE A 445 -24.92 -9.15 -15.22
N SER A 446 -24.69 -9.37 -16.51
CA SER A 446 -25.37 -8.61 -17.58
C SER A 446 -26.85 -8.97 -17.65
N LYS A 447 -27.69 -8.03 -18.12
CA LYS A 447 -29.13 -8.27 -18.25
C LYS A 447 -29.45 -9.41 -19.23
N GLU A 448 -28.65 -9.61 -20.28
CA GLU A 448 -28.85 -10.74 -21.18
C GLU A 448 -28.58 -12.07 -20.48
N ARG A 449 -27.47 -12.17 -19.74
CA ARG A 449 -27.09 -13.39 -19.02
C ARG A 449 -28.06 -13.69 -17.88
N GLU A 450 -28.46 -12.65 -17.15
CA GLU A 450 -29.48 -12.70 -16.10
C GLU A 450 -30.78 -13.33 -16.63
N ARG A 451 -31.27 -12.85 -17.79
CA ARG A 451 -32.47 -13.40 -18.42
C ARG A 451 -32.28 -14.85 -18.85
N ALA A 452 -31.14 -15.18 -19.43
CA ALA A 452 -30.85 -16.54 -19.87
C ALA A 452 -30.87 -17.55 -18.71
N ILE A 453 -30.24 -17.23 -17.57
CA ILE A 453 -30.19 -18.16 -16.42
C ILE A 453 -31.54 -18.28 -15.71
N LEU A 454 -32.31 -17.20 -15.62
CA LEU A 454 -33.61 -17.21 -14.95
C LEU A 454 -34.72 -17.83 -15.81
N SER A 455 -34.70 -17.64 -17.12
CA SER A 455 -35.76 -18.14 -18.02
C SER A 455 -35.97 -19.67 -17.98
N THR A 456 -34.95 -20.41 -17.55
CA THR A 456 -34.96 -21.88 -17.45
C THR A 456 -35.36 -22.40 -16.05
N LYS A 457 -35.54 -21.49 -15.08
CA LYS A 457 -35.82 -21.81 -13.68
C LYS A 457 -37.31 -21.73 -13.36
N PRO A 458 -37.78 -22.44 -12.31
CA PRO A 458 -39.20 -22.38 -11.92
C PRO A 458 -39.60 -20.97 -11.43
N PRO A 459 -40.90 -20.63 -11.51
CA PRO A 459 -41.42 -19.39 -10.94
C PRO A 459 -41.06 -19.26 -9.46
N GLY A 460 -40.72 -18.05 -9.04
CA GLY A 460 -40.27 -17.76 -7.69
C GLY A 460 -38.77 -17.91 -7.45
N THR A 461 -38.00 -18.38 -8.44
CA THR A 461 -36.54 -18.29 -8.41
C THR A 461 -36.09 -16.85 -8.62
N PHE A 462 -35.18 -16.36 -7.78
CA PHE A 462 -34.65 -15.01 -7.85
C PHE A 462 -33.12 -14.95 -7.69
N LEU A 463 -32.53 -13.86 -8.14
CA LEU A 463 -31.10 -13.56 -7.99
C LEU A 463 -30.87 -12.14 -7.48
N LEU A 464 -29.72 -11.94 -6.84
CA LEU A 464 -29.31 -10.66 -6.28
C LEU A 464 -28.16 -10.07 -7.10
N ARG A 465 -28.30 -8.83 -7.57
CA ARG A 465 -27.28 -8.12 -8.35
C ARG A 465 -27.15 -6.65 -7.97
N PHE A 466 -26.04 -6.03 -8.35
CA PHE A 466 -25.82 -4.60 -8.16
C PHE A 466 -26.45 -3.78 -9.27
N SER A 467 -26.85 -2.55 -8.93
CA SER A 467 -27.33 -1.58 -9.90
C SER A 467 -26.19 -1.06 -10.75
N GLU A 468 -26.36 -1.15 -12.07
CA GLU A 468 -25.41 -0.61 -13.03
C GLU A 468 -25.63 0.87 -13.34
N SER A 469 -26.76 1.44 -12.90
CA SER A 469 -27.17 2.82 -13.20
C SER A 469 -27.05 3.75 -11.99
N SER A 470 -26.91 3.22 -10.77
CA SER A 470 -26.78 4.03 -9.55
C SER A 470 -25.32 4.42 -9.30
N LYS A 471 -25.03 5.72 -9.24
CA LYS A 471 -23.71 6.24 -8.85
C LYS A 471 -23.35 5.86 -7.42
N GLU A 472 -24.30 5.94 -6.50
CA GLU A 472 -24.07 5.70 -5.06
C GLU A 472 -23.98 4.21 -4.70
N GLY A 473 -24.09 3.34 -5.71
CA GLY A 473 -24.30 1.92 -5.51
C GLY A 473 -25.75 1.63 -5.15
N GLY A 474 -26.19 0.44 -5.53
CA GLY A 474 -27.50 -0.07 -5.14
C GLY A 474 -27.55 -1.57 -5.34
N VAL A 475 -28.42 -2.24 -4.61
CA VAL A 475 -28.66 -3.67 -4.76
C VAL A 475 -30.10 -3.89 -5.20
N THR A 476 -30.31 -4.81 -6.12
CA THR A 476 -31.62 -5.20 -6.62
C THR A 476 -31.72 -6.72 -6.65
N PHE A 477 -32.95 -7.21 -6.71
CA PHE A 477 -33.22 -8.59 -7.04
C PHE A 477 -34.12 -8.68 -8.27
N THR A 478 -34.02 -9.82 -8.94
CA THR A 478 -34.78 -10.15 -10.14
C THR A 478 -35.36 -11.53 -9.97
N TRP A 479 -36.63 -11.70 -10.30
CA TRP A 479 -37.33 -12.97 -10.11
C TRP A 479 -38.13 -13.39 -11.35
N VAL A 480 -38.48 -14.68 -11.37
CA VAL A 480 -39.24 -15.32 -12.43
C VAL A 480 -40.71 -15.39 -12.05
N GLU A 481 -41.57 -14.88 -12.91
CA GLU A 481 -43.03 -15.07 -12.86
C GLU A 481 -43.53 -15.75 -14.13
N LYS A 482 -44.65 -16.44 -14.04
CA LYS A 482 -45.40 -16.91 -15.21
C LYS A 482 -46.66 -16.09 -15.31
N ASP A 483 -46.89 -15.51 -16.49
CA ASP A 483 -48.16 -14.85 -16.75
C ASP A 483 -49.30 -15.88 -16.93
N ILE A 484 -50.52 -15.35 -17.04
CA ILE A 484 -51.74 -16.15 -17.28
C ILE A 484 -51.67 -16.99 -18.57
N SER A 485 -50.77 -16.66 -19.50
CA SER A 485 -50.53 -17.40 -20.74
C SER A 485 -49.41 -18.43 -20.62
N GLY A 486 -48.83 -18.60 -19.43
CA GLY A 486 -47.74 -19.53 -19.15
C GLY A 486 -46.37 -19.05 -19.63
N LYS A 487 -46.26 -17.82 -20.14
CA LYS A 487 -44.99 -17.24 -20.62
C LYS A 487 -44.19 -16.72 -19.43
N THR A 488 -42.91 -17.05 -19.42
CA THR A 488 -41.97 -16.60 -18.40
C THR A 488 -41.70 -15.09 -18.53
N GLN A 489 -41.99 -14.35 -17.47
CA GLN A 489 -41.65 -12.94 -17.32
C GLN A 489 -40.58 -12.78 -16.24
N ILE A 490 -39.64 -11.86 -16.48
CA ILE A 490 -38.53 -11.59 -15.59
C ILE A 490 -38.66 -10.14 -15.15
N GLN A 491 -38.88 -9.94 -13.85
CA GLN A 491 -39.11 -8.63 -13.26
C GLN A 491 -37.97 -8.29 -12.29
N SER A 492 -37.63 -7.01 -12.20
CA SER A 492 -36.67 -6.46 -11.24
C SER A 492 -37.32 -5.30 -10.50
N VAL A 493 -36.97 -5.13 -9.23
CA VAL A 493 -37.38 -3.96 -8.44
C VAL A 493 -36.45 -2.78 -8.68
N GLU A 494 -36.88 -1.57 -8.32
CA GLU A 494 -35.98 -0.42 -8.26
C GLU A 494 -34.84 -0.70 -7.25
N PRO A 495 -33.58 -0.36 -7.58
CA PRO A 495 -32.46 -0.68 -6.72
C PRO A 495 -32.51 0.02 -5.36
N TYR A 496 -32.25 -0.73 -4.30
CA TYR A 496 -32.12 -0.21 -2.95
C TYR A 496 -30.76 0.45 -2.75
N THR A 497 -30.78 1.75 -2.46
CA THR A 497 -29.61 2.57 -2.15
C THR A 497 -29.27 2.51 -0.65
N LYS A 498 -28.14 3.12 -0.27
CA LYS A 498 -27.70 3.21 1.14
C LYS A 498 -28.78 3.81 2.05
N GLN A 499 -29.54 4.81 1.56
CA GLN A 499 -30.62 5.44 2.32
C GLN A 499 -31.75 4.46 2.65
N GLN A 500 -32.17 3.66 1.68
CA GLN A 500 -33.23 2.66 1.88
C GLN A 500 -32.74 1.51 2.77
N LEU A 501 -31.48 1.09 2.60
CA LEU A 501 -30.87 0.02 3.41
C LEU A 501 -30.58 0.43 4.87
N ASN A 502 -30.55 1.73 5.19
CA ASN A 502 -30.54 2.20 6.58
C ASN A 502 -31.87 1.92 7.30
N ASN A 503 -32.99 1.95 6.57
CA ASN A 503 -34.32 1.80 7.15
C ASN A 503 -34.69 0.34 7.38
N MET A 504 -34.24 -0.56 6.49
CA MET A 504 -34.49 -1.99 6.56
C MET A 504 -33.33 -2.76 5.96
N SER A 505 -32.91 -3.84 6.62
CA SER A 505 -31.83 -4.67 6.07
C SER A 505 -32.27 -5.38 4.79
N PHE A 506 -31.31 -5.65 3.90
CA PHE A 506 -31.65 -6.28 2.62
C PHE A 506 -32.26 -7.68 2.78
N ALA A 507 -31.85 -8.43 3.81
CA ALA A 507 -32.44 -9.73 4.13
C ALA A 507 -33.91 -9.61 4.60
N GLU A 508 -34.22 -8.61 5.44
CA GLU A 508 -35.61 -8.34 5.86
C GLU A 508 -36.48 -7.89 4.67
N ILE A 509 -35.92 -7.09 3.75
CA ILE A 509 -36.60 -6.74 2.50
C ILE A 509 -36.94 -8.00 1.72
N ILE A 510 -35.98 -8.90 1.46
CA ILE A 510 -36.20 -10.13 0.70
C ILE A 510 -37.25 -11.03 1.37
N MET A 511 -37.17 -11.20 2.70
CA MET A 511 -38.09 -12.06 3.45
C MET A 511 -39.51 -11.49 3.53
N GLY A 512 -39.61 -10.17 3.66
CA GLY A 512 -40.87 -9.43 3.80
C GLY A 512 -41.48 -8.96 2.48
N TYR A 513 -40.78 -9.08 1.35
CA TYR A 513 -41.25 -8.53 0.07
C TYR A 513 -42.55 -9.21 -0.40
N LYS A 514 -43.57 -8.39 -0.64
CA LYS A 514 -44.85 -8.80 -1.21
C LYS A 514 -45.20 -7.95 -2.42
N ILE A 515 -45.90 -8.55 -3.36
CA ILE A 515 -46.52 -7.82 -4.47
C ILE A 515 -48.01 -7.85 -4.24
N MET A 516 -48.66 -6.69 -4.35
CA MET A 516 -50.11 -6.62 -4.39
C MET A 516 -50.53 -6.94 -5.82
N ASP A 517 -51.26 -8.03 -6.04
CA ASP A 517 -51.80 -8.36 -7.35
C ASP A 517 -53.06 -7.53 -7.69
N ALA A 518 -53.57 -7.66 -8.91
CA ALA A 518 -54.77 -6.96 -9.38
C ALA A 518 -56.06 -7.28 -8.58
N THR A 519 -56.01 -8.31 -7.71
CA THR A 519 -57.10 -8.69 -6.81
C THR A 519 -56.90 -8.21 -5.37
N ASN A 520 -55.92 -7.33 -5.13
CA ASN A 520 -55.52 -6.83 -3.81
C ASN A 520 -54.99 -7.92 -2.86
N ILE A 521 -54.54 -9.06 -3.39
CA ILE A 521 -53.93 -10.13 -2.60
C ILE A 521 -52.42 -9.92 -2.56
N LEU A 522 -51.83 -9.98 -1.36
CA LEU A 522 -50.38 -9.90 -1.18
C LEU A 522 -49.74 -11.26 -1.44
N VAL A 523 -49.06 -11.37 -2.58
CA VAL A 523 -48.34 -12.60 -2.98
C VAL A 523 -46.86 -12.45 -2.69
N SER A 524 -46.21 -13.55 -2.31
CA SER A 524 -44.76 -13.62 -2.12
C SER A 524 -44.10 -14.10 -3.42
N PRO A 525 -43.51 -13.21 -4.23
CA PRO A 525 -42.90 -13.60 -5.49
C PRO A 525 -41.55 -14.29 -5.32
N LEU A 526 -40.89 -14.14 -4.16
CA LEU A 526 -39.57 -14.71 -3.89
C LEU A 526 -39.72 -16.01 -3.09
N VAL A 527 -39.15 -17.10 -3.62
CA VAL A 527 -39.18 -18.45 -3.01
C VAL A 527 -37.80 -19.08 -2.97
N TYR A 528 -37.10 -19.17 -4.11
CA TYR A 528 -35.80 -19.83 -4.20
C TYR A 528 -34.71 -18.84 -4.63
N LEU A 529 -33.68 -18.66 -3.82
CA LEU A 529 -32.45 -18.01 -4.26
C LEU A 529 -31.74 -18.92 -5.26
N TYR A 530 -31.32 -18.34 -6.40
CA TYR A 530 -30.58 -19.08 -7.42
C TYR A 530 -29.34 -19.78 -6.82
N PRO A 531 -29.08 -21.06 -7.14
CA PRO A 531 -29.79 -21.86 -8.16
C PRO A 531 -31.07 -22.55 -7.71
N ASP A 532 -31.21 -22.92 -6.43
CA ASP A 532 -32.30 -23.74 -5.88
C ASP A 532 -32.37 -23.73 -4.33
N ILE A 533 -31.91 -22.65 -3.69
CA ILE A 533 -31.85 -22.54 -2.21
C ILE A 533 -33.14 -21.88 -1.70
N PRO A 534 -33.91 -22.49 -0.78
CA PRO A 534 -35.06 -21.83 -0.16
C PRO A 534 -34.68 -20.50 0.52
N LYS A 535 -35.48 -19.45 0.32
CA LYS A 535 -35.15 -18.11 0.84
C LYS A 535 -34.99 -18.09 2.36
N GLU A 536 -35.76 -18.90 3.08
CA GLU A 536 -35.71 -19.01 4.55
C GLU A 536 -34.34 -19.54 5.01
N GLU A 537 -33.77 -20.50 4.27
CA GLU A 537 -32.45 -21.07 4.56
C GLU A 537 -31.33 -20.04 4.33
N ALA A 538 -31.42 -19.28 3.23
CA ALA A 538 -30.42 -18.27 2.89
C ALA A 538 -30.50 -17.02 3.80
N PHE A 539 -31.71 -16.52 4.08
CA PHE A 539 -31.92 -15.19 4.68
C PHE A 539 -32.52 -15.20 6.09
N GLY A 540 -33.12 -16.31 6.53
CA GLY A 540 -33.78 -16.40 7.83
C GLY A 540 -32.86 -16.06 9.00
N LYS A 541 -31.59 -16.48 8.93
CA LYS A 541 -30.56 -16.19 9.94
C LYS A 541 -30.21 -14.70 10.10
N TYR A 542 -30.55 -13.86 9.12
CA TYR A 542 -30.26 -12.42 9.13
C TYR A 542 -31.46 -11.56 9.53
N CYS A 543 -32.63 -12.17 9.64
CA CYS A 543 -33.83 -11.48 10.11
C CYS A 543 -33.88 -11.59 11.63
N ARG A 544 -34.24 -10.50 12.32
CA ARG A 544 -34.44 -10.56 13.77
C ARG A 544 -35.59 -11.54 14.06
N PRO A 545 -35.42 -12.50 14.99
CA PRO A 545 -36.55 -13.24 15.52
C PRO A 545 -37.57 -12.24 16.06
N GLU A 546 -38.84 -12.45 15.79
CA GLU A 546 -39.86 -11.77 16.58
C GLU A 546 -39.59 -12.11 18.04
N SER A 547 -39.30 -11.09 18.83
CA SER A 547 -39.10 -11.23 20.27
C SER A 547 -40.29 -12.02 20.80
N GLN A 548 -40.05 -13.27 21.19
CA GLN A 548 -40.99 -14.00 22.03
C GLN A 548 -41.18 -13.17 23.30
N GLU A 549 -42.44 -13.13 23.70
CA GLU A 549 -43.03 -12.26 24.71
C GLU A 549 -42.23 -12.19 26.02
N HIS A 550 -42.05 -10.98 26.54
CA HIS A 550 -42.11 -10.74 27.99
C HIS A 550 -43.10 -9.58 28.20
N PRO A 551 -44.35 -9.85 28.62
CA PRO A 551 -45.21 -8.84 29.19
C PRO A 551 -45.00 -8.85 30.70
N GLU A 552 -43.91 -8.26 31.19
CA GLU A 552 -43.96 -7.68 32.53
C GLU A 552 -44.29 -6.20 32.35
N ALA A 553 -45.59 -5.95 32.21
CA ALA A 553 -46.13 -4.61 32.36
C ALA A 553 -45.95 -4.19 33.81
N ASP A 554 -45.15 -3.16 34.04
CA ASP A 554 -45.14 -2.38 35.28
C ASP A 554 -46.58 -1.83 35.49
N PRO A 555 -47.26 -2.09 36.62
CA PRO A 555 -48.68 -1.77 36.82
C PRO A 555 -48.92 -0.27 37.08
N GLY A 556 -48.39 0.59 36.21
CA GLY A 556 -48.51 2.05 36.30
C GLY A 556 -48.27 2.83 35.01
N SER A 557 -47.87 2.20 33.90
CA SER A 557 -47.68 2.90 32.62
C SER A 557 -48.95 2.89 31.77
N ALA A 558 -49.37 4.08 31.32
CA ALA A 558 -50.40 4.28 30.31
C ALA A 558 -50.12 3.45 29.04
N ALA A 559 -51.20 3.08 28.35
CA ALA A 559 -51.30 2.11 27.25
C ALA A 559 -50.04 1.91 26.37
N PRO A 560 -49.67 0.65 26.04
CA PRO A 560 -48.54 0.38 25.16
C PRO A 560 -48.77 0.95 23.76
N TYR A 561 -47.76 1.63 23.21
CA TYR A 561 -47.78 2.11 21.83
C TYR A 561 -47.91 0.94 20.85
N LEU A 562 -48.72 1.11 19.80
CA LEU A 562 -48.87 0.15 18.71
C LEU A 562 -47.52 -0.07 18.02
N LYS A 563 -46.98 -1.27 18.19
CA LYS A 563 -45.74 -1.69 17.52
C LYS A 563 -45.98 -1.74 16.02
N THR A 564 -45.32 -0.85 15.28
CA THR A 564 -45.38 -0.81 13.81
C THR A 564 -44.07 -1.31 13.22
N LYS A 565 -44.14 -1.97 12.06
CA LYS A 565 -42.99 -2.33 11.23
C LYS A 565 -43.32 -1.94 9.79
N PHE A 566 -42.36 -1.29 9.12
CA PHE A 566 -42.48 -1.03 7.69
C PHE A 566 -42.33 -2.35 6.91
N ILE A 567 -42.99 -2.48 5.77
CA ILE A 567 -42.83 -3.60 4.82
C ILE A 567 -42.76 -3.01 3.43
N CYS A 568 -41.86 -3.53 2.58
CA CYS A 568 -41.78 -3.11 1.19
C CYS A 568 -42.82 -3.87 0.36
N VAL A 569 -43.76 -3.13 -0.24
CA VAL A 569 -44.79 -3.67 -1.13
C VAL A 569 -44.77 -2.90 -2.44
N THR A 570 -44.68 -3.62 -3.57
CA THR A 570 -44.83 -3.01 -4.89
C THR A 570 -46.32 -2.99 -5.26
N PRO A 571 -46.95 -1.81 -5.41
CA PRO A 571 -48.33 -1.73 -5.88
C PRO A 571 -48.37 -2.01 -7.39
N THR A 572 -49.19 -2.96 -7.84
CA THR A 572 -49.45 -3.11 -9.28
C THR A 572 -50.29 -1.94 -9.77
N THR A 573 -49.64 -0.92 -10.32
CA THR A 573 -50.31 -0.01 -11.24
C THR A 573 -50.18 -0.61 -12.63
N CYS A 574 -51.31 -0.97 -13.24
CA CYS A 574 -51.35 -1.32 -14.66
C CYS A 574 -50.81 -0.13 -15.48
N SER A 575 -49.56 -0.20 -15.89
CA SER A 575 -48.98 0.66 -16.92
C SER A 575 -48.13 -0.21 -17.81
N ASN A 576 -48.79 -0.83 -18.80
CA ASN A 576 -48.12 -1.32 -19.99
C ASN A 576 -47.54 -0.11 -20.75
N THR A 577 -46.34 0.34 -20.41
CA THR A 577 -45.52 1.04 -21.40
C THR A 577 -44.82 -0.04 -22.22
N ILE A 578 -45.54 -0.52 -23.23
CA ILE A 578 -44.91 -1.16 -24.38
C ILE A 578 -44.06 -0.06 -25.02
N ASP A 579 -42.74 -0.28 -25.09
CA ASP A 579 -41.87 0.42 -26.02
C ASP A 579 -42.39 0.18 -27.44
N LEU A 580 -43.14 1.15 -27.97
CA LEU A 580 -43.38 1.28 -29.41
C LEU A 580 -42.48 2.43 -29.92
N PRO A 581 -41.79 2.23 -31.06
CA PRO A 581 -40.97 3.29 -31.64
C PRO A 581 -41.90 4.39 -32.18
N MET A 582 -41.85 5.56 -31.58
CA MET A 582 -42.55 6.74 -32.09
C MET A 582 -41.91 7.19 -33.42
N SER A 583 -42.71 7.21 -34.48
CA SER A 583 -42.28 7.75 -35.78
C SER A 583 -42.13 9.28 -35.74
N PRO A 584 -41.25 9.91 -36.56
CA PRO A 584 -40.87 11.33 -36.39
C PRO A 584 -41.93 12.39 -36.74
N ARG A 585 -43.18 12.02 -37.03
CA ARG A 585 -44.17 12.97 -37.57
C ARG A 585 -45.22 13.46 -36.57
N THR A 586 -45.09 13.12 -35.30
CA THR A 586 -46.07 13.50 -34.26
C THR A 586 -45.54 14.54 -33.26
N LEU A 587 -44.27 14.97 -33.38
CA LEU A 587 -43.67 15.98 -32.50
C LEU A 587 -43.95 17.43 -32.95
N ASP A 588 -44.21 17.65 -34.24
CA ASP A 588 -44.46 18.99 -34.80
C ASP A 588 -45.88 19.53 -34.51
N SER A 589 -46.85 18.68 -34.18
CA SER A 589 -48.23 19.10 -33.89
C SER A 589 -48.48 19.46 -32.41
N LEU A 590 -47.53 19.20 -31.51
CA LEU A 590 -47.63 19.48 -30.08
C LEU A 590 -46.90 20.77 -29.64
N MET A 591 -46.16 21.42 -30.54
CA MET A 591 -45.53 22.73 -30.28
C MET A 591 -46.29 23.94 -30.84
N GLN A 592 -47.48 23.77 -31.43
CA GLN A 592 -48.26 24.86 -32.03
C GLN A 592 -49.47 25.37 -31.23
N PHE A 593 -49.73 24.86 -30.01
CA PHE A 593 -50.81 25.37 -29.16
C PHE A 593 -50.25 25.87 -27.83
N GLY A 594 -49.65 27.05 -27.86
CA GLY A 594 -49.14 27.69 -26.66
C GLY A 594 -48.52 29.07 -26.87
N ASN A 595 -49.02 29.89 -27.80
CA ASN A 595 -48.89 31.35 -27.69
C ASN A 595 -49.73 32.10 -28.73
N ASN A 596 -50.79 32.76 -28.25
CA ASN A 596 -51.48 33.93 -28.81
C ASN A 596 -52.17 34.55 -27.58
N GLY A 597 -51.99 35.79 -27.16
CA GLY A 597 -51.27 36.94 -27.70
C GLY A 597 -51.90 38.18 -27.04
N GLU A 598 -51.08 39.17 -26.69
CA GLU A 598 -51.34 40.62 -26.51
C GLU A 598 -50.14 41.17 -25.72
N GLY A 599 -49.23 42.02 -26.20
CA GLY A 599 -49.19 42.86 -27.39
C GLY A 599 -48.74 44.26 -26.96
N ALA A 600 -47.48 44.63 -27.18
CA ALA A 600 -47.03 46.01 -27.46
C ALA A 600 -45.49 46.09 -27.56
N GLU A 601 -45.01 46.31 -28.79
CA GLU A 601 -43.71 46.94 -29.11
C GLU A 601 -43.94 48.47 -29.28
N PRO A 602 -42.93 49.38 -29.37
CA PRO A 602 -41.70 49.16 -30.13
C PRO A 602 -40.38 49.82 -29.64
N SER A 603 -39.28 49.24 -30.16
CA SER A 603 -38.08 49.89 -30.73
C SER A 603 -36.97 50.55 -29.87
N ALA A 604 -35.75 50.23 -30.34
CA ALA A 604 -34.51 51.03 -30.42
C ALA A 604 -33.39 50.79 -29.37
N GLY A 605 -32.37 50.04 -29.84
CA GLY A 605 -30.95 50.42 -29.88
C GLY A 605 -30.20 50.84 -28.60
N GLY A 606 -29.09 50.18 -28.29
CA GLY A 606 -28.10 50.73 -27.36
C GLY A 606 -27.05 49.76 -26.85
N GLN A 607 -25.81 50.03 -27.20
CA GLN A 607 -24.55 49.40 -26.77
C GLN A 607 -24.16 49.75 -25.32
N PHE A 608 -23.32 48.89 -24.71
CA PHE A 608 -22.33 49.13 -23.64
C PHE A 608 -22.84 49.74 -22.29
N GLU A 609 -22.51 49.14 -21.13
CA GLU A 609 -21.27 49.39 -20.38
C GLU A 609 -21.26 48.67 -19.00
N SER A 610 -20.03 48.54 -18.50
CA SER A 610 -19.56 47.99 -17.23
C SER A 610 -20.12 48.71 -16.00
N LEU A 611 -20.36 47.98 -14.90
CA LEU A 611 -20.51 48.57 -13.56
C LEU A 611 -19.56 47.90 -12.56
N THR A 612 -18.48 48.62 -12.31
CA THR A 612 -17.60 48.59 -11.13
C THR A 612 -18.37 49.03 -9.88
N PHE A 613 -18.12 48.35 -8.75
CA PHE A 613 -18.55 48.79 -7.42
C PHE A 613 -17.30 49.25 -6.64
N ASP A 614 -17.26 50.56 -6.33
CA ASP A 614 -16.39 51.20 -5.35
C ASP A 614 -17.26 51.75 -4.22
N MET A 615 -16.83 51.54 -2.97
CA MET A 615 -17.06 52.33 -1.74
C MET A 615 -16.77 51.43 -0.53
N GLU A 616 -16.09 51.82 0.54
CA GLU A 616 -15.28 52.99 0.87
C GLU A 616 -14.59 52.60 2.19
N LEU A 617 -13.32 52.93 2.32
CA LEU A 617 -12.52 52.76 3.54
C LEU A 617 -12.82 53.90 4.51
N ASN A 618 -13.04 53.57 5.78
CA ASN A 618 -12.77 54.52 6.86
C ASN A 618 -11.84 53.89 7.90
N SER A 619 -10.69 54.53 8.02
CA SER A 619 -9.66 54.34 9.02
C SER A 619 -10.04 55.02 10.33
N GLU A 620 -9.78 54.37 11.46
CA GLU A 620 -9.39 55.09 12.67
C GLU A 620 -8.37 54.26 13.45
N CYS A 621 -7.24 54.90 13.71
CA CYS A 621 -6.07 54.42 14.42
C CYS A 621 -6.08 55.11 15.78
N ALA A 622 -5.84 54.39 16.88
CA ALA A 622 -5.00 54.86 17.98
C ALA A 622 -4.94 53.88 19.19
N THR A 623 -3.69 53.57 19.55
CA THR A 623 -3.11 53.49 20.91
C THR A 623 -3.44 52.33 21.86
N SER A 624 -2.42 51.49 22.08
CA SER A 624 -2.09 50.85 23.38
C SER A 624 -1.76 51.91 24.45
N PRO A 625 -1.80 51.57 25.75
CA PRO A 625 -0.58 51.05 26.39
C PRO A 625 -0.77 49.96 27.47
N MET A 626 0.37 49.35 27.79
CA MET A 626 0.72 48.34 28.81
C MET A 626 0.56 46.86 28.47
#